data_AF-A0A6J2XML1-F1
#
_entry.id   AF-A0A6J2XML1-F1
#
_cell.length_a   1.000
_cell.length_b   1.000
_cell.length_c   1.000
_cell.angle_alpha   90.00
_cell.angle_beta   90.00
_cell.angle_gamma   90.00
#
_symmetry.space_group_name_H-M   'P 1'
#
loop_
_entity.id
_entity.type
_entity.pdbx_description
1 polymer ?
#
loop_
_entity_poly.entity_id
_entity_poly.type
_entity_poly.pdbx_seq_one_letter_code
_entity_poly.pdbx_strand_id
1 'polypeptide(L)'
;MKSKEILFVSIILVSIFMKVGSRENSRSLIRKRRYLAFPEGSAFSGVFCLTNLMKLPADTDIFSLNINWGIVYELPNDTKPLLDVYKPAMKRRNRRDLYTRVEKVLKSMGYDGKSCILRSLCEAGQRLRLKEDSLAYHILSLIFRFPQEPILKHEPDSHRLYHYASTLGSKDDSGVIDEYSEEIVDKCSETFKCPFSLIDLALGYYSSHPMNRPGYR
;
A
#
# COMPACT_ATOMS: atom_id res chain seq x y z
N MET A 1 58.33 30.06 15.04
CA MET A 1 57.69 29.09 14.11
C MET A 1 56.16 28.98 14.23
N LYS A 2 55.51 29.37 15.35
CA LYS A 2 54.05 29.16 15.52
C LYS A 2 53.12 30.16 14.80
N SER A 3 53.57 31.40 14.57
CA SER A 3 52.70 32.45 13.99
C SER A 3 52.43 32.31 12.48
N LYS A 4 53.43 31.85 11.71
CA LYS A 4 53.28 31.67 10.24
C LYS A 4 52.35 30.48 9.90
N GLU A 5 52.43 29.41 10.68
CA GLU A 5 51.55 28.24 10.59
C GLU A 5 50.09 28.60 10.88
N ILE A 6 49.84 29.39 11.94
CA ILE A 6 48.48 29.84 12.30
C ILE A 6 47.90 30.75 11.21
N LEU A 7 48.72 31.64 10.62
CA LEU A 7 48.27 32.49 9.52
C LEU A 7 47.89 31.64 8.30
N PHE A 8 48.69 30.62 7.98
CA PHE A 8 48.44 29.72 6.86
C PHE A 8 47.17 28.89 7.06
N VAL A 9 46.97 28.33 8.26
CA VAL A 9 45.74 27.60 8.61
C VAL A 9 44.52 28.50 8.60
N SER A 10 44.63 29.75 9.04
CA SER A 10 43.54 30.73 8.99
C SER A 10 43.16 31.09 7.55
N ILE A 11 44.13 31.23 6.66
CA ILE A 11 43.91 31.51 5.24
C ILE A 11 43.25 30.31 4.55
N ILE A 12 43.67 29.08 4.89
CA ILE A 12 43.03 27.85 4.38
C ILE A 12 41.58 27.76 4.88
N LEU A 13 41.32 28.01 6.16
CA LEU A 13 39.97 28.00 6.70
C LEU A 13 39.09 29.06 6.02
N VAL A 14 39.57 30.30 5.87
CA VAL A 14 38.83 31.38 5.21
C VAL A 14 38.56 31.06 3.74
N SER A 15 39.51 30.46 3.02
CA SER A 15 39.30 30.06 1.62
C SER A 15 38.36 28.86 1.45
N ILE A 16 38.30 27.96 2.44
CA ILE A 16 37.26 26.91 2.53
C ILE A 16 35.89 27.55 2.79
N PHE A 17 35.78 28.48 3.75
CA PHE A 17 34.52 29.16 4.07
C PHE A 17 34.01 30.05 2.93
N MET A 18 34.89 30.75 2.20
CA MET A 18 34.51 31.56 1.04
C MET A 18 34.05 30.71 -0.16
N LYS A 19 34.51 29.45 -0.28
CA LYS A 19 34.03 28.52 -1.33
C LYS A 19 32.61 27.99 -1.08
N VAL A 20 32.07 28.13 0.13
CA VAL A 20 30.70 27.71 0.50
C VAL A 20 29.65 28.79 0.12
N GLY A 21 30.07 29.88 -0.51
CA GLY A 21 29.19 31.00 -0.92
C GLY A 21 28.77 31.06 -2.38
N SER A 22 29.17 30.12 -3.26
CA SER A 22 28.64 30.09 -4.63
C SER A 22 27.35 29.30 -4.65
N ARG A 23 26.23 30.00 -4.47
CA ARG A 23 24.90 29.51 -4.85
C ARG A 23 24.89 29.47 -6.38
N GLU A 24 25.52 28.44 -6.96
CA GLU A 24 25.27 28.07 -8.33
C GLU A 24 23.76 27.97 -8.46
N ASN A 25 23.18 28.86 -9.26
CA ASN A 25 21.85 28.71 -9.82
C ASN A 25 21.89 27.38 -10.57
N SER A 26 21.60 26.30 -9.85
CA SER A 26 21.45 24.97 -10.37
C SER A 26 20.19 25.05 -11.22
N ARG A 27 20.36 25.49 -12.47
CA ARG A 27 19.39 25.25 -13.53
C ARG A 27 19.16 23.76 -13.48
N SER A 28 18.06 23.36 -12.85
CA SER A 28 17.64 21.97 -12.85
C SER A 28 17.59 21.56 -14.31
N LEU A 29 18.50 20.70 -14.75
CA LEU A 29 18.41 20.13 -16.09
C LEU A 29 17.11 19.34 -16.08
N ILE A 30 16.07 19.90 -16.67
CA ILE A 30 14.79 19.24 -16.82
C ILE A 30 15.04 18.09 -17.80
N ARG A 31 15.40 16.93 -17.25
CA ARG A 31 15.63 15.71 -18.01
C ARG A 31 14.26 15.21 -18.46
N LYS A 32 14.05 15.17 -19.78
CA LYS A 32 12.84 14.57 -20.38
C LYS A 32 12.74 13.11 -19.91
N ARG A 33 11.60 12.72 -19.34
CA ARG A 33 11.33 11.34 -18.91
C ARG A 33 11.47 10.42 -20.12
N ARG A 34 12.35 9.41 -20.03
CA ARG A 34 12.48 8.33 -21.02
C ARG A 34 11.64 7.16 -20.54
N TYR A 35 10.88 6.56 -21.44
CA TYR A 35 10.06 5.41 -21.12
C TYR A 35 10.77 4.15 -21.61
N LEU A 36 10.76 3.10 -20.79
CA LEU A 36 11.23 1.77 -21.16
C LEU A 36 10.04 1.03 -21.80
N ALA A 37 10.15 0.71 -23.09
CA ALA A 37 9.20 -0.13 -23.81
C ALA A 37 9.80 -1.53 -23.94
N PHE A 38 9.03 -2.57 -23.64
CA PHE A 38 9.46 -3.96 -23.79
C PHE A 38 9.09 -4.51 -25.17
N PRO A 39 9.93 -5.34 -25.82
CA PRO A 39 9.58 -5.93 -27.10
C PRO A 39 8.40 -6.89 -26.96
N GLU A 40 7.62 -7.04 -28.04
CA GLU A 40 6.45 -7.90 -28.08
C GLU A 40 6.79 -9.34 -27.66
N GLY A 41 5.93 -9.95 -26.85
CA GLY A 41 6.15 -11.29 -26.29
C GLY A 41 7.03 -11.34 -25.03
N SER A 42 7.49 -10.20 -24.51
CA SER A 42 8.20 -10.16 -23.23
C SER A 42 7.25 -10.32 -22.05
N ALA A 43 7.55 -11.22 -21.14
CA ALA A 43 6.79 -11.44 -19.91
C ALA A 43 7.70 -11.48 -18.68
N PHE A 44 7.24 -10.87 -17.59
CA PHE A 44 7.77 -11.10 -16.26
C PHE A 44 7.08 -12.32 -15.65
N SER A 45 7.85 -13.26 -15.10
CA SER A 45 7.30 -14.40 -14.38
C SER A 45 7.93 -14.53 -13.00
N GLY A 46 7.11 -14.93 -12.02
CA GLY A 46 7.53 -15.18 -10.66
C GLY A 46 6.79 -16.37 -10.09
N VAL A 47 7.50 -17.24 -9.39
CA VAL A 47 6.93 -18.41 -8.72
C VAL A 47 7.18 -18.27 -7.22
N PHE A 48 6.12 -18.38 -6.44
CA PHE A 48 6.16 -18.35 -4.99
C PHE A 48 5.79 -19.73 -4.45
N CYS A 49 6.72 -20.35 -3.73
CA CYS A 49 6.55 -21.67 -3.13
C CYS A 49 6.58 -21.53 -1.61
N LEU A 50 5.50 -21.92 -0.94
CA LEU A 50 5.38 -21.93 0.51
C LEU A 50 5.14 -23.35 1.00
N THR A 51 6.03 -23.83 1.85
CA THR A 51 5.92 -25.12 2.53
C THR A 51 5.74 -24.86 4.01
N ASN A 52 4.55 -25.14 4.54
CA ASN A 52 4.27 -25.08 5.97
C ASN A 52 4.24 -26.49 6.55
N LEU A 53 4.96 -26.68 7.66
CA LEU A 53 4.90 -27.89 8.47
C LEU A 53 4.14 -27.57 9.76
N MET A 54 2.95 -28.16 9.94
CA MET A 54 2.15 -27.99 11.15
C MET A 54 2.14 -29.30 11.94
N LYS A 55 2.50 -29.22 13.23
CA LYS A 55 2.32 -30.34 14.17
C LYS A 55 0.90 -30.28 14.72
N LEU A 56 0.09 -31.33 14.52
CA LEU A 56 -1.20 -31.43 15.20
C LEU A 56 -0.98 -31.82 16.67
N PRO A 57 -1.83 -31.33 17.60
CA PRO A 57 -1.71 -31.59 19.04
C PRO A 57 -2.16 -33.00 19.47
N ALA A 58 -2.48 -33.91 18.55
CA ALA A 58 -2.76 -35.31 18.84
C ALA A 58 -1.59 -36.15 18.33
N ASP A 59 -1.04 -37.00 19.21
CA ASP A 59 0.18 -37.76 18.99
C ASP A 59 0.26 -38.41 17.59
N THR A 60 1.26 -37.95 16.83
CA THR A 60 1.89 -38.56 15.63
C THR A 60 1.48 -38.16 14.20
N ASP A 61 0.54 -37.24 13.97
CA ASP A 61 0.28 -36.77 12.59
C ASP A 61 0.95 -35.43 12.27
N ILE A 62 1.92 -35.47 11.35
CA ILE A 62 2.56 -34.29 10.73
C ILE A 62 1.76 -33.93 9.48
N PHE A 63 1.08 -32.78 9.50
CA PHE A 63 0.44 -32.23 8.31
C PHE A 63 1.40 -31.28 7.60
N SER A 64 1.72 -31.58 6.33
CA SER A 64 2.53 -30.72 5.47
C SER A 64 1.65 -30.09 4.39
N LEU A 65 1.64 -28.76 4.34
CA LEU A 65 0.91 -27.98 3.34
C LEU A 65 1.89 -27.30 2.40
N ASN A 66 1.83 -27.67 1.11
CA ASN A 66 2.62 -27.06 0.05
C ASN A 66 1.71 -26.20 -0.83
N ILE A 67 2.00 -24.91 -0.91
CA ILE A 67 1.27 -23.93 -1.72
C ILE A 67 2.25 -23.35 -2.75
N ASN A 68 1.96 -23.54 -4.04
CA ASN A 68 2.78 -23.02 -5.14
C ASN A 68 1.95 -22.08 -6.00
N TRP A 69 2.34 -20.81 -6.08
CA TRP A 69 1.65 -19.78 -6.87
C TRP A 69 2.56 -19.31 -7.99
N GLY A 70 2.10 -19.43 -9.23
CA GLY A 70 2.78 -18.91 -10.41
C GLY A 70 2.09 -17.64 -10.91
N ILE A 71 2.86 -16.59 -11.13
CA ILE A 71 2.36 -15.33 -11.69
C ILE A 71 3.15 -15.05 -12.97
N VAL A 72 2.43 -14.75 -14.05
CA VAL A 72 3.00 -14.31 -15.32
C VAL A 72 2.32 -13.00 -15.69
N TYR A 73 3.12 -11.96 -15.92
CA TYR A 73 2.67 -10.63 -16.30
C TYR A 73 3.33 -10.23 -17.62
N GLU A 74 2.51 -9.96 -18.62
CA GLU A 74 2.97 -9.44 -19.91
C GLU A 74 3.48 -8.01 -19.73
N LEU A 75 4.70 -7.76 -20.19
CA LEU A 75 5.33 -6.45 -20.03
C LEU A 75 4.74 -5.47 -21.05
N PRO A 76 4.50 -4.20 -20.65
CA PRO A 76 3.86 -3.23 -21.53
C PRO A 76 4.78 -2.87 -22.71
N ASN A 77 4.29 -3.13 -23.92
CA ASN A 77 4.95 -2.79 -25.18
C ASN A 77 4.74 -1.31 -25.55
N ASP A 78 3.58 -0.73 -25.20
CA ASP A 78 3.19 0.62 -25.62
C ASP A 78 3.56 1.73 -24.60
N THR A 79 4.20 2.79 -25.09
CA THR A 79 4.45 4.05 -24.35
C THR A 79 3.30 5.05 -24.56
N LYS A 80 2.05 4.67 -24.28
CA LYS A 80 0.89 5.54 -24.58
C LYS A 80 0.56 6.50 -23.41
N PRO A 81 0.70 7.83 -23.59
CA PRO A 81 0.28 8.83 -22.60
C PRO A 81 -1.25 8.94 -22.47
N LEU A 82 -2.04 8.38 -23.39
CA LEU A 82 -3.51 8.32 -23.28
C LEU A 82 -3.99 7.43 -22.14
N LEU A 83 -3.16 6.49 -21.68
CA LEU A 83 -3.48 5.69 -20.50
C LEU A 83 -3.50 6.55 -19.23
N ASP A 84 -2.78 7.68 -19.16
CA ASP A 84 -2.75 8.53 -17.95
C ASP A 84 -4.12 9.09 -17.58
N VAL A 85 -4.96 9.41 -18.56
CA VAL A 85 -6.32 9.94 -18.33
C VAL A 85 -7.26 8.84 -17.82
N TYR A 86 -7.13 7.61 -18.34
CA TYR A 86 -7.98 6.47 -17.95
C TYR A 86 -7.40 5.63 -16.81
N LYS A 87 -6.16 5.89 -16.36
CA LYS A 87 -5.47 5.19 -15.27
C LYS A 87 -6.34 5.03 -14.02
N PRO A 88 -7.02 6.06 -13.48
CA PRO A 88 -7.84 5.88 -12.27
C PRO A 88 -9.07 4.99 -12.53
N ALA A 89 -9.78 5.18 -13.65
CA ALA A 89 -10.95 4.36 -14.00
C ALA A 89 -10.57 2.89 -14.25
N MET A 90 -9.46 2.64 -14.95
CA MET A 90 -8.91 1.29 -15.17
C MET A 90 -8.45 0.64 -13.87
N LYS A 91 -7.77 1.38 -12.99
CA LYS A 91 -7.41 0.89 -11.65
C LYS A 91 -8.65 0.52 -10.84
N ARG A 92 -9.70 1.34 -10.86
CA ARG A 92 -10.98 1.04 -10.18
C ARG A 92 -11.63 -0.21 -10.76
N ARG A 93 -11.64 -0.37 -12.09
CA ARG A 93 -12.14 -1.58 -12.75
C ARG A 93 -11.39 -2.83 -12.28
N ASN A 94 -10.06 -2.81 -12.31
CA ASN A 94 -9.25 -3.95 -11.89
C ASN A 94 -9.45 -4.28 -10.41
N ARG A 95 -9.55 -3.27 -9.54
CA ARG A 95 -9.86 -3.45 -8.12
C ARG A 95 -11.25 -4.06 -7.91
N ARG A 96 -12.27 -3.59 -8.63
CA ARG A 96 -13.62 -4.18 -8.57
C ARG A 96 -13.60 -5.65 -8.96
N ASP A 97 -12.91 -6.00 -10.04
CA ASP A 97 -12.82 -7.39 -10.51
C ASP A 97 -12.06 -8.28 -9.48
N LEU A 98 -11.01 -7.74 -8.83
CA LEU A 98 -10.33 -8.39 -7.71
C LEU A 98 -11.27 -8.60 -6.52
N TYR A 99 -11.95 -7.54 -6.05
CA TYR A 99 -12.88 -7.63 -4.91
C TYR A 99 -14.01 -8.61 -5.18
N THR A 100 -14.52 -8.68 -6.40
CA THR A 100 -15.55 -9.64 -6.80
C THR A 100 -15.06 -11.08 -6.65
N ARG A 101 -13.77 -11.35 -6.93
CA ARG A 101 -13.18 -12.69 -6.73
C ARG A 101 -13.00 -12.99 -5.24
N VAL A 102 -12.50 -12.04 -4.47
CA VAL A 102 -12.32 -12.21 -3.01
C VAL A 102 -13.67 -12.41 -2.30
N GLU A 103 -14.70 -11.67 -2.71
CA GLU A 103 -16.07 -11.83 -2.23
C GLU A 103 -16.58 -13.26 -2.43
N LYS A 104 -16.35 -13.86 -3.61
CA LYS A 104 -16.72 -15.26 -3.88
C LYS A 104 -15.98 -16.24 -2.97
N VAL A 105 -14.69 -16.03 -2.72
CA VAL A 105 -13.91 -16.86 -1.80
C VAL A 105 -14.46 -16.76 -0.38
N LEU A 106 -14.68 -15.54 0.13
CA LEU A 106 -15.25 -15.33 1.47
C LEU A 106 -16.66 -15.92 1.61
N LYS A 107 -17.46 -15.81 0.55
CA LYS A 107 -18.80 -16.44 0.51
C LYS A 107 -18.71 -17.97 0.57
N SER A 108 -17.72 -18.57 -0.09
CA SER A 108 -17.50 -20.03 -0.01
C SER A 108 -17.05 -20.49 1.39
N MET A 109 -16.49 -19.58 2.20
CA MET A 109 -16.12 -19.81 3.60
C MET A 109 -17.28 -19.55 4.58
N GLY A 110 -18.46 -19.15 4.09
CA GLY A 110 -19.65 -18.90 4.92
C GLY A 110 -19.81 -17.46 5.43
N TYR A 111 -19.01 -16.51 4.92
CA TYR A 111 -19.10 -15.11 5.33
C TYR A 111 -19.81 -14.26 4.27
N ASP A 112 -20.38 -13.12 4.69
CA ASP A 112 -20.81 -12.09 3.75
C ASP A 112 -19.59 -11.38 3.16
N GLY A 113 -19.09 -11.93 2.05
CA GLY A 113 -17.91 -11.43 1.36
C GLY A 113 -18.01 -9.96 0.97
N LYS A 114 -19.22 -9.47 0.66
CA LYS A 114 -19.40 -8.06 0.28
C LYS A 114 -19.17 -7.15 1.47
N SER A 115 -19.78 -7.47 2.62
CA SER A 115 -19.59 -6.74 3.87
C SER A 115 -18.13 -6.79 4.33
N CYS A 116 -17.45 -7.93 4.21
CA CYS A 116 -16.03 -8.04 4.58
C CYS A 116 -15.10 -7.17 3.72
N ILE A 117 -15.34 -7.07 2.41
CA ILE A 117 -14.60 -6.15 1.55
C ILE A 117 -14.87 -4.69 1.93
N LEU A 118 -16.12 -4.32 2.18
CA LEU A 118 -16.48 -2.96 2.56
C LEU A 118 -15.88 -2.58 3.93
N ARG A 119 -15.92 -3.48 4.92
CA ARG A 119 -15.24 -3.32 6.20
C ARG A 119 -13.75 -3.07 6.00
N SER A 120 -13.10 -3.86 5.16
CA SER A 120 -11.66 -3.75 4.90
C SER A 120 -11.28 -2.44 4.19
N LEU A 121 -12.11 -1.96 3.25
CA LEU A 121 -11.92 -0.67 2.60
C LEU A 121 -12.04 0.50 3.60
N CYS A 122 -12.97 0.38 4.54
CA CYS A 122 -13.16 1.35 5.62
C CYS A 122 -11.96 1.32 6.57
N GLU A 123 -11.60 0.17 7.13
CA GLU A 123 -10.46 0.03 8.04
C GLU A 123 -9.12 0.43 7.40
N ALA A 124 -8.93 0.18 6.10
CA ALA A 124 -7.74 0.60 5.36
C ALA A 124 -7.49 2.12 5.42
N GLY A 125 -8.56 2.91 5.54
CA GLY A 125 -8.50 4.36 5.70
C GLY A 125 -7.79 4.82 6.96
N GLN A 126 -7.68 3.96 7.98
CA GLN A 126 -6.94 4.19 9.23
C GLN A 126 -5.67 3.33 9.29
N ARG A 127 -5.80 2.02 9.04
CA ARG A 127 -4.72 1.02 9.18
C ARG A 127 -3.59 1.17 8.17
N LEU A 128 -3.87 1.73 6.98
CA LEU A 128 -2.90 1.84 5.88
C LEU A 128 -2.50 3.30 5.59
N ARG A 129 -2.71 4.21 6.55
CA ARG A 129 -2.16 5.58 6.52
C ARG A 129 -0.71 5.58 6.98
N LEU A 130 -0.44 4.86 8.06
CA LEU A 130 0.84 4.84 8.77
C LEU A 130 1.87 4.05 7.97
N LYS A 131 3.03 4.65 7.75
CA LYS A 131 4.07 4.00 6.96
C LYS A 131 4.68 2.82 7.73
N GLU A 132 4.55 1.63 7.17
CA GLU A 132 5.20 0.41 7.61
C GLU A 132 6.06 -0.13 6.46
N ASP A 133 7.19 -0.77 6.78
CA ASP A 133 8.13 -1.28 5.78
C ASP A 133 7.85 -2.74 5.36
N SER A 134 6.73 -3.34 5.81
CA SER A 134 6.43 -4.73 5.51
C SER A 134 5.87 -4.92 4.10
N LEU A 135 6.28 -6.01 3.44
CA LEU A 135 5.77 -6.36 2.10
C LEU A 135 4.24 -6.55 2.14
N ALA A 136 3.73 -7.19 3.18
CA ALA A 136 2.30 -7.38 3.39
C ALA A 136 1.57 -6.03 3.48
N TYR A 137 2.10 -5.07 4.24
CA TYR A 137 1.56 -3.71 4.30
C TYR A 137 1.49 -3.04 2.92
N HIS A 138 2.55 -3.14 2.12
CA HIS A 138 2.57 -2.56 0.77
C HIS A 138 1.58 -3.25 -0.17
N ILE A 139 1.47 -4.58 -0.11
CA ILE A 139 0.48 -5.33 -0.89
C ILE A 139 -0.94 -4.92 -0.48
N LEU A 140 -1.24 -4.86 0.81
CA LEU A 140 -2.54 -4.43 1.31
C LEU A 140 -2.85 -2.98 0.94
N SER A 141 -1.85 -2.09 1.01
CA SER A 141 -1.97 -0.70 0.54
C SER A 141 -2.29 -0.65 -0.95
N LEU A 142 -1.64 -1.48 -1.76
CA LEU A 142 -1.95 -1.58 -3.18
C LEU A 142 -3.37 -2.11 -3.42
N ILE A 143 -3.88 -3.03 -2.59
CA ILE A 143 -5.20 -3.66 -2.74
C ILE A 143 -6.34 -2.81 -2.18
N PHE A 144 -6.19 -2.16 -1.03
CA PHE A 144 -7.30 -1.54 -0.30
C PHE A 144 -7.23 -0.01 -0.21
N ARG A 145 -6.08 0.62 -0.50
CA ARG A 145 -6.01 2.09 -0.55
C ARG A 145 -6.75 2.60 -1.79
N PHE A 146 -7.92 3.17 -1.56
CA PHE A 146 -8.84 3.56 -2.62
C PHE A 146 -8.55 4.99 -3.11
N PRO A 147 -8.61 5.24 -4.43
CA PRO A 147 -8.47 6.58 -5.02
C PRO A 147 -9.54 7.56 -4.50
N GLN A 148 -9.13 8.80 -4.18
CA GLN A 148 -10.04 9.89 -3.78
C GLN A 148 -10.57 10.70 -4.98
N GLU A 149 -10.17 10.33 -6.19
CA GLU A 149 -10.63 10.96 -7.43
C GLU A 149 -12.14 10.73 -7.64
N PRO A 150 -12.85 11.72 -8.21
CA PRO A 150 -14.29 11.62 -8.42
C PRO A 150 -14.65 10.48 -9.35
N ILE A 151 -15.75 9.79 -9.04
CA ILE A 151 -16.30 8.71 -9.86
C ILE A 151 -17.06 9.33 -11.04
N LEU A 152 -16.74 8.88 -12.25
CA LEU A 152 -17.42 9.35 -13.47
C LEU A 152 -18.85 8.79 -13.54
N LYS A 153 -19.76 9.54 -14.18
CA LYS A 153 -21.19 9.18 -14.25
C LYS A 153 -21.45 7.82 -14.93
N HIS A 154 -20.59 7.42 -15.86
CA HIS A 154 -20.68 6.17 -16.61
C HIS A 154 -20.00 4.97 -15.90
N GLU A 155 -19.40 5.19 -14.73
CA GLU A 155 -18.85 4.08 -13.94
C GLU A 155 -19.95 3.33 -13.16
N PRO A 156 -19.77 2.02 -12.88
CA PRO A 156 -20.76 1.22 -12.18
C PRO A 156 -21.01 1.70 -10.74
N ASP A 157 -22.24 1.53 -10.24
CA ASP A 157 -22.61 1.91 -8.87
C ASP A 157 -21.81 1.21 -7.76
N SER A 158 -21.25 0.02 -8.05
CA SER A 158 -20.35 -0.67 -7.12
C SER A 158 -19.13 0.18 -6.73
N HIS A 159 -18.63 1.03 -7.62
CA HIS A 159 -17.52 1.94 -7.31
C HIS A 159 -17.94 3.00 -6.27
N ARG A 160 -19.22 3.42 -6.27
CA ARG A 160 -19.75 4.39 -5.29
C ARG A 160 -19.79 3.79 -3.89
N LEU A 161 -20.20 2.52 -3.77
CA LEU A 161 -20.18 1.79 -2.50
C LEU A 161 -18.75 1.64 -1.94
N TYR A 162 -17.78 1.31 -2.79
CA TYR A 162 -16.38 1.20 -2.38
C TYR A 162 -15.77 2.55 -1.96
N HIS A 163 -16.10 3.61 -2.70
CA HIS A 163 -15.69 4.97 -2.35
C HIS A 163 -16.34 5.43 -1.04
N TYR A 164 -17.63 5.15 -0.84
CA TYR A 164 -18.31 5.41 0.43
C TYR A 164 -17.62 4.71 1.60
N ALA A 165 -17.36 3.41 1.49
CA ALA A 165 -16.67 2.65 2.53
C ALA A 165 -15.27 3.22 2.83
N SER A 166 -14.48 3.52 1.80
CA SER A 166 -13.13 4.08 1.98
C SER A 166 -13.16 5.48 2.60
N THR A 167 -14.09 6.34 2.19
CA THR A 167 -14.20 7.70 2.72
C THR A 167 -14.68 7.70 4.17
N LEU A 168 -15.55 6.76 4.55
CA LEU A 168 -15.98 6.57 5.94
C LEU A 168 -14.79 6.35 6.87
N GLY A 169 -13.80 5.57 6.43
CA GLY A 169 -12.58 5.32 7.21
C GLY A 169 -11.50 6.39 7.09
N SER A 170 -11.54 7.25 6.07
CA SER A 170 -10.54 8.31 5.85
C SER A 170 -10.92 9.66 6.46
N LYS A 171 -12.22 9.89 6.74
CA LYS A 171 -12.69 11.12 7.40
C LYS A 171 -12.14 11.19 8.82
N ASP A 172 -11.15 12.04 8.98
CA ASP A 172 -10.66 12.47 10.28
C ASP A 172 -11.11 13.93 10.44
N ASP A 173 -12.01 14.18 11.39
CA ASP A 173 -12.41 15.56 11.78
C ASP A 173 -11.33 16.23 12.64
N SER A 174 -10.32 15.47 13.06
CA SER A 174 -9.13 15.92 13.77
C SER A 174 -8.07 16.27 12.72
N GLY A 175 -7.59 17.51 12.66
CA GLY A 175 -6.53 17.91 11.73
C GLY A 175 -5.15 17.29 12.00
N VAL A 176 -5.08 16.11 12.62
CA VAL A 176 -3.87 15.41 13.08
C VAL A 176 -3.64 14.21 12.16
N ILE A 177 -2.68 14.32 11.25
CA ILE A 177 -2.51 13.42 10.11
C ILE A 177 -1.99 12.02 10.50
N ASP A 178 -1.52 11.84 11.75
CA ASP A 178 -0.71 10.70 12.17
C ASP A 178 -1.29 9.87 13.33
N GLU A 179 -2.49 10.18 13.83
CA GLU A 179 -3.07 9.48 14.98
C GLU A 179 -4.11 8.44 14.54
N TYR A 180 -3.97 7.22 15.07
CA TYR A 180 -4.92 6.14 14.83
C TYR A 180 -6.22 6.38 15.61
N SER A 181 -7.37 6.38 14.94
CA SER A 181 -8.67 6.50 15.59
C SER A 181 -9.37 5.14 15.74
N GLU A 182 -9.50 4.67 16.99
CA GLU A 182 -10.24 3.44 17.32
C GLU A 182 -11.74 3.58 17.04
N GLU A 183 -12.30 4.76 17.30
CA GLU A 183 -13.72 5.07 17.05
C GLU A 183 -14.11 4.86 15.58
N ILE A 184 -13.26 5.29 14.64
CA ILE A 184 -13.51 5.10 13.20
C ILE A 184 -13.53 3.62 12.83
N VAL A 185 -12.61 2.83 13.40
CA VAL A 185 -12.52 1.38 13.12
C VAL A 185 -13.72 0.64 13.70
N ASP A 186 -14.16 1.00 14.91
CA ASP A 186 -15.36 0.40 15.51
C ASP A 186 -16.60 0.75 14.69
N LYS A 187 -16.72 2.00 14.24
CA LYS A 187 -17.77 2.41 13.31
C LYS A 187 -17.76 1.61 12.00
N CYS A 188 -16.58 1.29 11.45
CA CYS A 188 -16.46 0.42 10.28
C CYS A 188 -16.99 -0.99 10.57
N SER A 189 -16.70 -1.55 11.76
CA SER A 189 -17.15 -2.86 12.21
C SER A 189 -18.67 -2.92 12.41
N GLU A 190 -19.26 -1.88 13.00
CA GLU A 190 -20.71 -1.76 13.20
C GLU A 190 -21.47 -1.57 11.88
N THR A 191 -20.93 -0.76 10.97
CA THR A 191 -21.54 -0.48 9.67
C THR A 191 -21.49 -1.70 8.75
N PHE A 192 -20.36 -2.42 8.75
CA PHE A 192 -20.11 -3.56 7.87
C PHE A 192 -19.89 -4.82 8.70
N LYS A 193 -20.95 -5.62 8.84
CA LYS A 193 -21.05 -6.81 9.71
C LYS A 193 -20.21 -8.01 9.23
N CYS A 194 -18.90 -7.84 9.10
CA CYS A 194 -17.95 -8.93 8.93
C CYS A 194 -17.34 -9.26 10.30
N PRO A 195 -17.17 -10.54 10.69
CA PRO A 195 -16.73 -10.89 12.05
C PRO A 195 -15.25 -10.63 12.34
N PHE A 196 -14.42 -10.44 11.31
CA PHE A 196 -12.98 -10.22 11.45
C PHE A 196 -12.49 -9.12 10.49
N SER A 197 -11.32 -8.56 10.80
CA SER A 197 -10.60 -7.67 9.89
C SER A 197 -9.68 -8.48 8.97
N LEU A 198 -9.83 -8.32 7.65
CA LEU A 198 -8.89 -8.92 6.68
C LEU A 198 -7.49 -8.31 6.79
N ILE A 199 -7.39 -7.05 7.21
CA ILE A 199 -6.12 -6.35 7.36
C ILE A 199 -5.37 -6.93 8.57
N ASP A 200 -6.03 -7.09 9.71
CA ASP A 200 -5.39 -7.70 10.90
C ASP A 200 -5.02 -9.16 10.66
N LEU A 201 -5.86 -9.91 9.95
CA LEU A 201 -5.55 -11.29 9.59
C LEU A 201 -4.29 -11.36 8.72
N ALA A 202 -4.17 -10.48 7.72
CA ALA A 202 -3.05 -10.48 6.78
C ALA A 202 -1.75 -9.93 7.38
N LEU A 203 -1.83 -8.97 8.32
CA LEU A 203 -0.67 -8.43 9.04
C LEU A 203 -0.29 -9.26 10.28
N GLY A 204 -1.09 -10.25 10.67
CA GLY A 204 -0.83 -11.08 11.84
C GLY A 204 -1.25 -10.45 13.18
N TYR A 205 -2.06 -9.39 13.16
CA TYR A 205 -2.57 -8.68 14.34
C TYR A 205 -3.93 -9.18 14.84
N TYR A 206 -4.39 -10.34 14.37
CA TYR A 206 -5.70 -10.90 14.74
C TYR A 206 -5.80 -11.30 16.22
N SER A 207 -4.65 -11.59 16.87
CA SER A 207 -4.57 -11.93 18.29
C SER A 207 -3.86 -10.86 19.13
N SER A 208 -3.43 -9.75 18.52
CA SER A 208 -2.70 -8.71 19.23
C SER A 208 -3.65 -7.67 19.83
N HIS A 209 -3.31 -7.19 21.03
CA HIS A 209 -4.00 -6.08 21.66
C HIS A 209 -3.85 -4.82 20.78
N PRO A 210 -4.90 -3.99 20.59
CA PRO A 210 -4.83 -2.76 19.79
C PRO A 210 -3.61 -1.87 20.07
N MET A 211 -3.25 -1.71 21.36
CA MET A 211 -2.08 -0.93 21.81
C MET A 211 -0.72 -1.44 21.28
N ASN A 212 -0.63 -2.71 20.87
CA ASN A 212 0.60 -3.30 20.33
C ASN A 212 0.73 -3.10 18.82
N ARG A 213 -0.21 -2.42 18.16
CA ARG A 213 -0.21 -2.18 16.71
C ARG A 213 0.65 -0.96 16.37
N PRO A 214 1.25 -0.93 15.16
CA PRO A 214 1.93 0.27 14.67
C PRO A 214 0.94 1.44 14.63
N GLY A 215 1.28 2.58 15.26
CA GLY A 215 0.46 3.80 15.25
C GLY A 215 -0.23 4.21 16.54
N TYR A 216 -0.21 3.37 17.58
CA TYR A 216 -0.80 3.66 18.90
C TYR A 216 0.18 4.40 19.86
N ARG A 217 1.20 5.10 19.33
CA ARG A 217 2.29 5.66 20.12
C ARG A 217 2.04 7.11 20.50
#